data_AF-A0AAQ1MAS2-F1
#
_entry.id   AF-A0AAQ1MAS2-F1
#
_cell.length_a   1.000
_cell.length_b   1.000
_cell.length_c   1.000
_cell.angle_alpha   90.00
_cell.angle_beta   90.00
_cell.angle_gamma   90.00
#
_symmetry.space_group_name_H-M   'P 1'
#
loop_
_entity.id
_entity.type
_entity.pdbx_description
1 polymer ?
#
loop_
_entity_poly.entity_id
_entity_poly.type
_entity_poly.pdbx_seq_one_letter_code
_entity_poly.pdbx_strand_id
1 'polypeptide(L)'
;MKKFISTALVVVLCLALTGCGNKDEKAIQEVVNGYFAAFQAGDLSGAKDFCDDDLSDHTTMVLSAEVMEGFVTDQFGDVFRSEAEQFGKDTIAKFVKEYKLDSLSIEKGKAVATLSVKMLDLGQLPMDNTALVQELGNQYTEDHMYELIAVMQTQGEAAMKKKLYDGVAPLLFQKMGESVDKIKAVDYTFEVKLEKQNDRWVITQLSR
;
A
#
# COMPACT_ATOMS: atom_id res chain seq x y z
N MET A 1 -19.01 -13.52 18.63
CA MET A 1 -17.90 -14.34 19.15
C MET A 1 -16.60 -13.64 18.78
N LYS A 2 -15.77 -13.37 19.80
CA LYS A 2 -14.35 -12.97 19.83
C LYS A 2 -13.81 -12.01 18.75
N LYS A 3 -13.62 -10.76 19.18
CA LYS A 3 -12.82 -9.70 18.55
C LYS A 3 -11.37 -10.18 18.40
N PHE A 4 -10.84 -10.22 17.17
CA PHE A 4 -9.40 -10.34 16.95
C PHE A 4 -8.80 -8.95 17.02
N ILE A 5 -8.23 -8.62 18.17
CA ILE A 5 -7.36 -7.45 18.32
C ILE A 5 -6.08 -7.77 17.55
N SER A 6 -5.94 -7.11 16.40
CA SER A 6 -4.69 -7.04 15.64
C SER A 6 -3.56 -6.61 16.60
N THR A 7 -2.68 -7.55 16.93
CA THR A 7 -1.52 -7.30 17.78
C THR A 7 -0.30 -7.82 17.05
N ALA A 8 0.38 -6.95 16.32
CA ALA A 8 1.76 -7.16 15.87
C ALA A 8 2.48 -5.83 15.71
N LEU A 9 2.43 -4.98 16.75
CA LEU A 9 3.40 -3.89 16.91
C LEU A 9 4.54 -4.42 17.79
N VAL A 10 5.51 -5.11 17.19
CA VAL A 10 6.72 -5.54 17.90
C VAL A 10 7.76 -4.44 17.76
N VAL A 11 7.71 -3.48 18.69
CA VAL A 11 8.78 -2.49 18.88
C VAL A 11 9.84 -3.13 19.77
N VAL A 12 10.96 -3.57 19.18
CA VAL A 12 12.17 -3.93 19.95
C VAL A 12 13.14 -2.74 19.86
N LEU A 13 13.08 -1.88 20.88
CA LEU A 13 14.05 -0.80 21.12
C LEU A 13 15.29 -1.41 21.80
N CYS A 14 16.44 -1.39 21.13
CA CYS A 14 17.74 -1.59 21.79
C CYS A 14 18.46 -0.22 21.86
N LEU A 15 18.53 0.36 23.06
CA LEU A 15 19.16 1.66 23.32
C LEU A 15 20.63 1.51 23.73
N ALA A 16 21.51 2.36 23.20
CA ALA A 16 22.80 2.71 23.83
C ALA A 16 23.27 4.15 23.49
N LEU A 17 23.01 5.08 24.44
CA LEU A 17 23.83 6.21 24.96
C LEU A 17 24.69 7.08 23.97
N THR A 18 24.54 8.41 23.79
CA THR A 18 24.72 9.52 24.77
C THR A 18 24.38 10.94 24.20
N GLY A 19 24.01 11.90 25.08
CA GLY A 19 24.43 13.32 25.03
C GLY A 19 23.58 14.38 24.30
N CYS A 20 23.47 14.27 22.97
CA CYS A 20 22.59 15.07 22.09
C CYS A 20 22.03 14.19 20.95
N GLY A 21 22.71 13.05 20.71
CA GLY A 21 22.21 11.96 19.89
C GLY A 21 20.86 11.45 20.34
N ASN A 22 20.52 11.49 21.64
CA ASN A 22 19.24 10.94 22.13
C ASN A 22 17.98 11.70 21.63
N LYS A 23 18.11 12.97 21.19
CA LYS A 23 16.98 13.72 20.59
C LYS A 23 16.88 13.43 19.09
N ASP A 24 18.00 13.52 18.37
CA ASP A 24 18.02 13.25 16.93
C ASP A 24 17.75 11.77 16.64
N GLU A 25 18.28 10.83 17.43
CA GLU A 25 17.98 9.39 17.35
C GLU A 25 16.49 9.11 17.48
N LYS A 26 15.82 9.69 18.47
CA LYS A 26 14.37 9.54 18.64
C LYS A 26 13.60 10.13 17.46
N ALA A 27 13.98 11.32 17.01
CA ALA A 27 13.34 11.96 15.86
C ALA A 27 13.53 11.13 14.57
N ILE A 28 14.70 10.55 14.35
CA ILE A 28 14.98 9.67 13.21
C ILE A 28 14.16 8.38 13.33
N GLN A 29 14.09 7.77 14.51
CA GLN A 29 13.25 6.59 14.75
C GLN A 29 11.78 6.90 14.49
N GLU A 30 11.27 8.06 14.90
CA GLU A 30 9.90 8.50 14.62
C GLU A 30 9.65 8.64 13.11
N VAL A 31 10.61 9.21 12.36
CA VAL A 31 10.50 9.35 10.89
C VAL A 31 10.49 8.00 10.20
N VAL A 32 11.45 7.13 10.53
CA VAL A 32 11.55 5.78 9.95
C VAL A 32 10.32 4.93 10.29
N ASN A 33 9.93 4.89 11.57
CA ASN A 33 8.75 4.14 12.01
C ASN A 33 7.48 4.70 11.39
N GLY A 34 7.35 6.02 11.30
CA GLY A 34 6.22 6.70 10.68
C GLY A 34 6.05 6.30 9.21
N TYR A 35 7.14 6.31 8.44
CA TYR A 35 7.14 5.88 7.04
C TYR A 35 6.63 4.44 6.87
N PHE A 36 7.23 3.47 7.57
CA PHE A 36 6.81 2.07 7.44
C PHE A 36 5.44 1.78 8.06
N ALA A 37 5.05 2.49 9.12
CA ALA A 37 3.72 2.40 9.71
C ALA A 37 2.63 2.95 8.78
N ALA A 38 2.92 4.01 8.02
CA ALA A 38 2.01 4.54 7.02
C ALA A 38 1.75 3.51 5.90
N PHE A 39 2.79 2.80 5.44
CA PHE A 39 2.60 1.65 4.56
C PHE A 39 1.72 0.57 5.19
N GLN A 40 1.95 0.19 6.44
CA GLN A 40 1.10 -0.77 7.16
C GLN A 40 -0.35 -0.32 7.33
N ALA A 41 -0.61 0.99 7.29
CA ALA A 41 -1.95 1.57 7.34
C ALA A 41 -2.60 1.71 5.94
N GLY A 42 -1.88 1.37 4.86
CA GLY A 42 -2.32 1.62 3.49
C GLY A 42 -2.35 3.12 3.12
N ASP A 43 -1.57 3.95 3.83
CA ASP A 43 -1.55 5.41 3.69
C ASP A 43 -0.28 5.86 2.95
N LEU A 44 -0.34 5.84 1.62
CA LEU A 44 0.80 6.25 0.79
C LEU A 44 1.11 7.74 0.95
N SER A 45 0.09 8.59 1.05
CA SER A 45 0.28 10.03 1.27
C SER A 45 0.99 10.30 2.59
N GLY A 46 0.53 9.67 3.68
CA GLY A 46 1.18 9.77 4.98
C GLY A 46 2.60 9.21 5.00
N ALA A 47 2.92 8.22 4.14
CA ALA A 47 4.29 7.75 3.98
C ALA A 47 5.17 8.82 3.31
N LYS A 48 4.67 9.48 2.27
CA LYS A 48 5.38 10.55 1.55
C LYS A 48 5.70 11.75 2.45
N ASP A 49 4.89 12.03 3.48
CA ASP A 49 5.15 13.09 4.45
C ASP A 49 6.46 12.93 5.24
N PHE A 50 7.04 11.73 5.29
CA PHE A 50 8.32 11.44 5.95
C PHE A 50 9.53 11.55 5.02
N CYS A 51 9.29 11.68 3.72
CA CYS A 51 10.31 11.80 2.70
C CYS A 51 10.62 13.26 2.41
N ASP A 52 11.81 13.49 1.87
CA ASP A 52 12.11 14.69 1.11
C ASP A 52 11.30 14.71 -0.18
N ASP A 53 10.95 15.90 -0.66
CA ASP A 53 10.06 16.08 -1.82
C ASP A 53 10.64 15.42 -3.09
N ASP A 54 11.97 15.31 -3.18
CA ASP A 54 12.69 14.71 -4.31
C ASP A 54 12.74 13.16 -4.27
N LEU A 55 12.44 12.53 -3.12
CA LEU A 55 12.56 11.07 -2.95
C LEU A 55 11.30 10.31 -3.38
N SER A 56 10.12 10.96 -3.39
CA SER A 56 8.84 10.28 -3.49
C SER A 56 8.69 9.37 -4.72
N ASP A 57 9.45 9.59 -5.79
CA ASP A 57 9.16 9.01 -7.10
C ASP A 57 9.99 7.77 -7.48
N HIS A 58 10.83 7.22 -6.58
CA HIS A 58 11.88 6.28 -7.02
C HIS A 58 12.02 4.95 -6.26
N THR A 59 11.22 4.67 -5.23
CA THR A 59 11.30 3.37 -4.56
C THR A 59 10.32 2.36 -5.16
N THR A 60 10.72 1.08 -5.25
CA THR A 60 9.84 0.01 -5.75
C THR A 60 8.52 -0.06 -4.98
N MET A 61 8.54 0.24 -3.68
CA MET A 61 7.36 0.21 -2.83
C MET A 61 6.39 1.36 -3.14
N VAL A 62 6.89 2.59 -3.32
CA VAL A 62 6.05 3.73 -3.73
C VAL A 62 5.52 3.52 -5.15
N LEU A 63 6.38 3.16 -6.11
CA LEU A 63 5.96 2.91 -7.49
C LEU A 63 4.88 1.82 -7.57
N SER A 64 5.01 0.76 -6.77
CA SER A 64 4.01 -0.31 -6.71
C SER A 64 2.71 0.15 -6.05
N ALA A 65 2.78 1.04 -5.05
CA ALA A 65 1.61 1.63 -4.41
C ALA A 65 0.86 2.58 -5.36
N GLU A 66 1.58 3.41 -6.12
CA GLU A 66 1.02 4.30 -7.14
C GLU A 66 0.35 3.51 -8.26
N VAL A 67 0.92 2.36 -8.64
CA VAL A 67 0.27 1.43 -9.57
C VAL A 67 -1.04 0.87 -9.01
N MET A 68 -1.14 0.60 -7.70
CA MET A 68 -2.41 0.22 -7.07
C MET A 68 -3.43 1.38 -7.09
N GLU A 69 -2.99 2.60 -6.78
CA GLU A 69 -3.84 3.80 -6.86
C GLU A 69 -4.30 4.09 -8.29
N GLY A 70 -3.51 3.70 -9.29
CA GLY A 70 -3.87 3.80 -10.71
C GLY A 70 -5.10 2.98 -11.13
N PHE A 71 -5.56 2.02 -10.31
CA PHE A 71 -6.85 1.34 -10.56
C PHE A 71 -8.06 2.22 -10.24
N VAL A 72 -7.89 3.28 -9.45
CA VAL A 72 -8.97 4.18 -9.04
C VAL A 72 -9.35 5.08 -10.22
N THR A 73 -10.59 4.95 -10.70
CA THR A 73 -11.10 5.73 -11.83
C THR A 73 -12.59 6.03 -11.70
N ASP A 74 -13.00 7.22 -12.13
CA ASP A 74 -14.41 7.62 -12.20
C ASP A 74 -15.16 7.00 -13.39
N GLN A 75 -14.43 6.41 -14.34
CA GLN A 75 -14.99 5.94 -15.62
C GLN A 75 -16.09 4.86 -15.44
N PHE A 76 -15.98 4.04 -14.40
CA PHE A 76 -16.86 2.88 -14.18
C PHE A 76 -17.90 3.10 -13.06
N GLY A 77 -17.96 4.31 -12.51
CA GLY A 77 -18.91 4.70 -11.48
C GLY A 77 -18.44 4.48 -10.04
N ASP A 78 -19.23 5.00 -9.11
CA ASP A 78 -18.84 5.16 -7.70
C ASP A 78 -18.54 3.84 -6.98
N VAL A 79 -19.26 2.77 -7.31
CA VAL A 79 -19.03 1.45 -6.70
C VAL A 79 -17.66 0.93 -7.13
N PHE A 80 -17.35 0.97 -8.42
CA PHE A 80 -16.05 0.54 -8.92
C PHE A 80 -14.92 1.33 -8.27
N ARG A 81 -15.04 2.67 -8.23
CA ARG A 81 -14.05 3.53 -7.59
C ARG A 81 -13.83 3.17 -6.13
N SER A 82 -14.90 3.02 -5.35
CA SER A 82 -14.81 2.68 -3.93
C SER A 82 -14.17 1.32 -3.68
N GLU A 83 -14.49 0.32 -4.50
CA GLU A 83 -13.88 -1.02 -4.40
C GLU A 83 -12.38 -0.98 -4.78
N ALA A 84 -12.03 -0.19 -5.80
CA ALA A 84 -10.64 0.01 -6.23
C ALA A 84 -9.81 0.71 -5.14
N GLU A 85 -10.34 1.78 -4.53
CA GLU A 85 -9.70 2.50 -3.43
C GLU A 85 -9.44 1.58 -2.23
N GLN A 86 -10.46 0.80 -1.85
CA GLN A 86 -10.36 -0.13 -0.72
C GLN A 86 -9.34 -1.24 -1.03
N PHE A 87 -9.38 -1.81 -2.24
CA PHE A 87 -8.39 -2.79 -2.69
C PHE A 87 -6.96 -2.24 -2.67
N GLY A 88 -6.76 -1.03 -3.18
CA GLY A 88 -5.45 -0.38 -3.18
C GLY A 88 -4.92 -0.20 -1.77
N LYS A 89 -5.74 0.37 -0.88
CA LYS A 89 -5.41 0.55 0.54
C LYS A 89 -5.08 -0.77 1.24
N ASP A 90 -5.92 -1.80 1.07
CA ASP A 90 -5.72 -3.10 1.71
C ASP A 90 -4.49 -3.83 1.17
N THR A 91 -4.16 -3.62 -0.11
CA THR A 91 -2.96 -4.20 -0.74
C THR A 91 -1.69 -3.50 -0.26
N ILE A 92 -1.68 -2.18 -0.22
CA ILE A 92 -0.55 -1.38 0.32
C ILE A 92 -0.31 -1.72 1.80
N ALA A 93 -1.38 -1.85 2.60
CA ALA A 93 -1.30 -2.27 4.01
C ALA A 93 -0.59 -3.61 4.20
N LYS A 94 -0.61 -4.49 3.20
CA LYS A 94 0.05 -5.80 3.22
C LYS A 94 1.50 -5.74 2.73
N PHE A 95 1.94 -4.66 2.08
CA PHE A 95 3.31 -4.57 1.55
C PHE A 95 4.32 -4.84 2.64
N VAL A 96 4.27 -4.10 3.75
CA VAL A 96 5.22 -4.26 4.87
C VAL A 96 4.58 -5.09 5.97
N LYS A 97 5.11 -6.28 6.27
CA LYS A 97 4.59 -7.12 7.36
C LYS A 97 5.27 -6.81 8.68
N GLU A 98 6.60 -6.79 8.67
CA GLU A 98 7.42 -6.56 9.85
C GLU A 98 8.62 -5.70 9.43
N TYR A 99 9.08 -4.83 10.32
CA TYR A 99 10.33 -4.09 10.12
C TYR A 99 11.03 -3.89 11.46
N LYS A 100 12.36 -3.82 11.41
CA LYS A 100 13.21 -3.65 12.58
C LYS A 100 14.40 -2.77 12.22
N LEU A 101 14.63 -1.73 13.03
CA LEU A 101 15.85 -0.95 12.97
C LEU A 101 17.01 -1.78 13.56
N ASP A 102 18.01 -2.07 12.75
CA ASP A 102 19.18 -2.86 13.15
C ASP A 102 20.34 -1.98 13.59
N SER A 103 20.55 -0.85 12.91
CA SER A 103 21.60 0.10 13.24
C SER A 103 21.23 1.52 12.85
N LEU A 104 21.84 2.48 13.53
CA LEU A 104 21.72 3.90 13.24
C LEU A 104 23.08 4.59 13.43
N SER A 105 23.52 5.31 12.41
CA SER A 105 24.66 6.22 12.48
C SER A 105 24.18 7.66 12.26
N ILE A 106 24.67 8.61 13.06
CA ILE A 106 24.31 10.03 12.97
C ILE A 106 25.59 10.85 12.88
N GLU A 107 25.75 11.60 11.79
CA GLU A 107 26.89 12.47 11.56
C GLU A 107 26.43 13.81 10.99
N LYS A 108 26.60 14.87 11.78
CA LYS A 108 26.45 16.29 11.35
C LYS A 108 25.23 16.56 10.45
N GLY A 109 24.02 16.33 10.98
CA GLY A 109 22.77 16.60 10.25
C GLY A 109 22.44 15.57 9.16
N LYS A 110 23.20 14.48 9.08
CA LYS A 110 22.90 13.30 8.27
C LYS A 110 22.79 12.07 9.15
N ALA A 111 22.01 11.10 8.71
CA ALA A 111 21.91 9.82 9.36
C ALA A 111 21.76 8.69 8.34
N VAL A 112 22.23 7.52 8.71
CA VAL A 112 22.05 6.28 7.96
C VAL A 112 21.49 5.23 8.91
N ALA A 113 20.29 4.74 8.60
CA ALA A 113 19.60 3.68 9.31
C ALA A 113 19.62 2.41 8.46
N THR A 114 19.98 1.27 9.05
CA THR A 114 19.81 -0.03 8.41
C THR A 114 18.61 -0.74 9.03
N LEU A 115 17.72 -1.25 8.18
CA LEU A 115 16.53 -1.98 8.60
C LEU A 115 16.45 -3.37 7.99
N SER A 116 16.03 -4.33 8.79
CA SER A 116 15.48 -5.60 8.30
C SER A 116 13.98 -5.43 8.10
N VAL A 117 13.49 -5.63 6.88
CA VAL A 117 12.08 -5.47 6.49
C VAL A 117 11.60 -6.75 5.84
N LYS A 118 10.53 -7.32 6.39
CA LYS A 118 9.81 -8.44 5.81
C LYS A 118 8.59 -7.89 5.07
N MET A 119 8.61 -8.00 3.75
CA MET A 119 7.58 -7.43 2.89
C MET A 119 7.13 -8.41 1.81
N LEU A 120 5.96 -8.18 1.21
CA LEU A 120 5.52 -8.95 0.04
C LEU A 120 6.54 -8.85 -1.09
N ASP A 121 6.71 -9.94 -1.83
CA ASP A 121 7.43 -9.90 -3.09
C ASP A 121 6.59 -9.13 -4.12
N LEU A 122 6.85 -7.82 -4.24
CA LEU A 122 6.08 -6.91 -5.10
C LEU A 122 6.17 -7.29 -6.59
N GLY A 123 7.21 -8.03 -6.99
CA GLY A 123 7.33 -8.57 -8.35
C GLY A 123 6.28 -9.65 -8.68
N GLN A 124 5.60 -10.18 -7.67
CA GLN A 124 4.53 -11.18 -7.82
C GLN A 124 3.12 -10.57 -7.71
N LEU A 125 2.99 -9.25 -7.68
CA LEU A 125 1.68 -8.61 -7.71
C LEU A 125 0.92 -9.01 -8.99
N PRO A 126 -0.35 -9.43 -8.88
CA PRO A 126 -1.15 -9.87 -10.03
C PRO A 126 -1.60 -8.66 -10.84
N MET A 127 -0.70 -8.15 -11.69
CA MET A 127 -0.95 -6.93 -12.47
C MET A 127 -1.81 -7.18 -13.72
N ASP A 128 -1.71 -8.36 -14.33
CA ASP A 128 -2.58 -8.74 -15.44
C ASP A 128 -3.84 -9.43 -14.92
N ASN A 129 -4.96 -8.73 -15.04
CA ASN A 129 -6.28 -9.20 -14.61
C ASN A 129 -7.24 -9.36 -15.80
N THR A 130 -6.75 -9.34 -17.04
CA THR A 130 -7.59 -9.32 -18.24
C THR A 130 -8.51 -10.53 -18.32
N ALA A 131 -7.96 -11.73 -18.09
CA ALA A 131 -8.73 -12.97 -18.09
C ALA A 131 -9.78 -12.99 -16.97
N LEU A 132 -9.43 -12.51 -15.78
CA LEU A 132 -10.32 -12.45 -14.62
C LEU A 132 -11.48 -11.48 -14.86
N VAL A 133 -11.21 -10.30 -15.42
CA VAL A 133 -12.24 -9.32 -15.79
C VAL A 133 -13.21 -9.93 -16.81
N GLN A 134 -12.69 -10.63 -17.83
CA GLN A 134 -13.52 -11.28 -18.84
C GLN A 134 -14.38 -12.40 -18.24
N GLU A 135 -13.79 -13.26 -17.40
CA GLU A 135 -14.49 -14.34 -16.71
C GLU A 135 -15.65 -13.80 -15.85
N LEU A 136 -15.36 -12.84 -14.96
CA LEU A 136 -16.36 -12.28 -14.06
C LEU A 136 -17.43 -11.48 -14.80
N GLY A 137 -17.06 -10.75 -15.85
CA GLY A 137 -18.01 -10.03 -16.70
C GLY A 137 -18.97 -10.96 -17.42
N ASN A 138 -18.47 -12.07 -17.98
CA ASN A 138 -19.30 -13.09 -18.62
C ASN A 138 -20.22 -13.77 -17.59
N GLN A 139 -19.67 -14.22 -16.46
CA GLN A 139 -20.43 -14.87 -15.41
C GLN A 139 -21.57 -13.97 -14.91
N TYR A 140 -21.27 -12.70 -14.58
CA TYR A 140 -22.30 -11.77 -14.13
C TYR A 140 -23.38 -11.53 -15.19
N THR A 141 -22.98 -11.44 -16.46
CA THR A 141 -23.92 -11.27 -17.57
C THR A 141 -24.85 -12.47 -17.72
N GLU A 142 -24.33 -13.69 -17.60
CA GLU A 142 -25.13 -14.92 -17.66
C GLU A 142 -26.09 -15.02 -16.47
N ASP A 143 -25.60 -14.79 -15.26
CA ASP A 143 -26.38 -14.89 -14.01
C ASP A 143 -27.49 -13.82 -13.94
N HIS A 144 -27.26 -12.64 -14.53
CA HIS A 144 -28.17 -11.48 -14.48
C HIS A 144 -28.79 -11.11 -15.83
N MET A 145 -28.76 -12.01 -16.82
CA MET A 145 -29.13 -11.70 -18.22
C MET A 145 -30.49 -11.01 -18.35
N TYR A 146 -31.54 -11.57 -17.75
CA TYR A 146 -32.90 -11.00 -17.86
C TYR A 146 -33.02 -9.64 -17.17
N GLU A 147 -32.31 -9.46 -16.06
CA GLU A 147 -32.29 -8.19 -15.33
C GLU A 147 -31.58 -7.10 -16.14
N LEU A 148 -30.45 -7.43 -16.77
CA LEU A 148 -29.70 -6.53 -17.64
C LEU A 148 -30.51 -6.14 -18.88
N ILE A 149 -31.22 -7.10 -19.51
CA ILE A 149 -32.15 -6.82 -20.62
C ILE A 149 -33.27 -5.88 -20.17
N ALA A 150 -33.88 -6.13 -19.01
CA ALA A 150 -34.95 -5.29 -18.49
C ALA A 150 -34.46 -3.85 -18.21
N VAL A 151 -33.26 -3.69 -17.63
CA VAL A 151 -32.64 -2.37 -17.41
C VAL A 151 -32.35 -1.69 -18.75
N MET A 152 -31.80 -2.41 -19.73
CA MET A 152 -31.54 -1.86 -21.06
C MET A 152 -32.83 -1.36 -21.73
N GLN A 153 -33.92 -2.11 -21.63
CA GLN A 153 -35.22 -1.75 -22.23
C GLN A 153 -35.90 -0.56 -21.53
N THR A 154 -35.74 -0.45 -20.21
CA THR A 154 -36.44 0.56 -19.40
C THR A 154 -35.64 1.83 -19.17
N GLN A 155 -34.32 1.74 -19.10
CA GLN A 155 -33.40 2.80 -18.67
C GLN A 155 -32.25 3.04 -19.65
N GLY A 156 -32.11 2.22 -20.69
CA GLY A 156 -31.11 2.37 -21.74
C GLY A 156 -29.76 1.72 -21.44
N GLU A 157 -28.87 1.81 -22.43
CA GLU A 157 -27.57 1.13 -22.44
C GLU A 157 -26.64 1.60 -21.31
N ALA A 158 -26.63 2.90 -21.00
CA ALA A 158 -25.77 3.45 -19.95
C ALA A 158 -26.11 2.89 -18.56
N ALA A 159 -27.41 2.75 -18.25
CA ALA A 159 -27.87 2.16 -16.99
C ALA A 159 -27.53 0.67 -16.89
N MET A 160 -27.64 -0.06 -18.00
CA MET A 160 -27.25 -1.47 -18.07
C MET A 160 -25.74 -1.65 -17.84
N LYS A 161 -24.91 -0.83 -18.51
CA LYS A 161 -23.43 -0.84 -18.31
C LYS A 161 -23.05 -0.52 -16.86
N LYS A 162 -23.67 0.50 -16.27
CA LYS A 162 -23.43 0.85 -14.86
C LYS A 162 -23.75 -0.33 -13.95
N LYS A 163 -24.89 -0.98 -14.14
CA LYS A 163 -25.29 -2.15 -13.35
C LYS A 163 -24.29 -3.31 -13.48
N LEU A 164 -23.79 -3.55 -14.69
CA LEU A 164 -22.74 -4.54 -14.93
C LEU A 164 -21.46 -4.19 -14.15
N TYR A 165 -20.99 -2.94 -14.24
CA TYR A 165 -19.78 -2.51 -13.53
C TYR A 165 -19.94 -2.56 -12.01
N ASP A 166 -21.05 -2.04 -11.48
CA ASP A 166 -21.37 -2.08 -10.04
C ASP A 166 -21.42 -3.52 -9.52
N GLY A 167 -21.89 -4.47 -10.34
CA GLY A 167 -21.99 -5.88 -9.97
C GLY A 167 -20.67 -6.65 -10.06
N VAL A 168 -19.84 -6.34 -11.06
CA VAL A 168 -18.56 -7.02 -11.30
C VAL A 168 -17.45 -6.49 -10.39
N ALA A 169 -17.44 -5.19 -10.07
CA ALA A 169 -16.34 -4.58 -9.32
C ALA A 169 -16.03 -5.27 -7.98
N PRO A 170 -17.02 -5.55 -7.09
CA PRO A 170 -16.72 -6.21 -5.82
C PRO A 170 -16.11 -7.61 -6.00
N LEU A 171 -16.58 -8.36 -7.00
CA LEU A 171 -16.06 -9.70 -7.31
C LEU A 171 -14.62 -9.64 -7.81
N LEU A 172 -14.34 -8.66 -8.68
CA LEU A 172 -13.01 -8.45 -9.25
C LEU A 172 -12.00 -8.13 -8.15
N PHE A 173 -12.27 -7.11 -7.34
CA PHE A 173 -11.34 -6.65 -6.32
C PHE A 173 -11.19 -7.67 -5.18
N GLN A 174 -12.25 -8.42 -4.85
CA GLN A 174 -12.13 -9.58 -3.96
C GLN A 174 -11.14 -10.62 -4.50
N LYS A 175 -11.27 -11.03 -5.78
CA LYS A 175 -10.41 -12.05 -6.40
C LYS A 175 -8.96 -11.59 -6.55
N MET A 176 -8.76 -10.31 -6.83
CA MET A 176 -7.43 -9.68 -6.83
C MET A 176 -6.83 -9.71 -5.40
N GLY A 177 -7.61 -9.36 -4.38
CA GLY A 177 -7.19 -9.44 -2.97
C GLY A 177 -6.81 -10.87 -2.54
N GLU A 178 -7.60 -11.87 -2.91
CA GLU A 178 -7.30 -13.30 -2.66
C GLU A 178 -5.98 -13.74 -3.33
N SER A 179 -5.62 -13.12 -4.45
CA SER A 179 -4.35 -13.38 -5.14
C SER A 179 -3.19 -12.72 -4.41
N VAL A 180 -3.36 -11.49 -3.92
CA VAL A 180 -2.37 -10.80 -3.06
C VAL A 180 -2.09 -11.60 -1.79
N ASP A 181 -3.12 -12.18 -1.16
CA ASP A 181 -2.96 -12.97 0.07
C ASP A 181 -2.09 -14.23 -0.10
N LYS A 182 -1.94 -14.72 -1.33
CA LYS A 182 -1.09 -15.88 -1.66
C LYS A 182 0.38 -15.49 -1.87
N ILE A 183 0.68 -14.20 -2.02
CA ILE A 183 2.04 -13.72 -2.22
C ILE A 183 2.85 -13.94 -0.95
N LYS A 184 4.02 -14.55 -1.11
CA LYS A 184 4.94 -14.79 0.02
C LYS A 184 5.65 -13.49 0.40
N ALA A 185 5.91 -13.36 1.70
CA ALA A 185 6.81 -12.32 2.18
C ALA A 185 8.26 -12.79 2.08
N VAL A 186 9.15 -11.84 1.80
CA VAL A 186 10.59 -12.03 1.69
C VAL A 186 11.28 -11.00 2.59
N ASP A 187 12.37 -11.40 3.21
CA ASP A 187 13.19 -10.54 4.06
C ASP A 187 14.18 -9.74 3.20
N TYR A 188 14.22 -8.44 3.44
CA TYR A 188 15.13 -7.49 2.79
C TYR A 188 15.87 -6.65 3.83
N THR A 189 17.06 -6.20 3.45
CA THR A 189 17.78 -5.18 4.20
C THR A 189 17.63 -3.87 3.46
N PHE A 190 17.22 -2.82 4.15
CA PHE A 190 17.13 -1.47 3.62
C PHE A 190 18.18 -0.59 4.28
N GLU A 191 18.86 0.22 3.47
CA GLU A 191 19.60 1.39 3.91
C GLU A 191 18.74 2.63 3.68
N VAL A 192 18.52 3.38 4.75
CA VAL A 192 17.69 4.59 4.77
C VAL A 192 18.57 5.76 5.14
N LYS A 193 18.76 6.69 4.20
CA LYS A 193 19.50 7.92 4.44
C LYS A 193 18.52 9.02 4.80
N LEU A 194 18.87 9.75 5.85
CA LEU A 194 18.08 10.88 6.32
C LEU A 194 18.95 12.12 6.43
N GLU A 195 18.35 13.27 6.15
CA GLU A 195 18.99 14.57 6.37
C GLU A 195 18.09 15.46 7.22
N LYS A 196 18.72 16.36 7.98
CA LYS A 196 18.03 17.34 8.79
C LYS A 196 17.78 18.59 7.95
N GLN A 197 16.51 18.84 7.63
CA GLN A 197 16.04 20.01 6.90
C GLN A 197 15.07 20.81 7.79
N ASN A 198 15.30 22.13 7.94
CA ASN A 198 14.44 23.01 8.74
C ASN A 198 14.11 22.44 10.15
N ASP A 199 15.12 21.91 10.84
CA ASP A 199 15.02 21.22 12.15
C ASP A 199 14.21 19.92 12.19
N ARG A 200 13.75 19.41 11.03
CA ARG A 200 13.09 18.12 10.88
C ARG A 200 14.00 17.12 10.17
N TRP A 201 13.96 15.85 10.57
CA TRP A 201 14.58 14.77 9.82
C TRP A 201 13.63 14.29 8.73
N VAL A 202 14.14 14.08 7.52
CA VAL A 202 13.40 13.54 6.38
C VAL A 202 14.21 12.44 5.70
N ILE A 203 13.53 11.45 5.12
CA ILE A 203 14.18 10.40 4.33
C ILE A 203 14.55 10.98 2.97
N THR A 204 15.82 10.96 2.62
CA THR A 204 16.34 11.46 1.33
C THR A 204 16.77 10.34 0.39
N GLN A 205 16.96 9.13 0.92
CA GLN A 205 17.21 7.96 0.10
C GLN A 205 16.72 6.69 0.79
N LEU A 206 16.12 5.79 0.00
CA LEU A 206 15.77 4.43 0.40
C LEU A 206 16.36 3.46 -0.62
N SER A 207 17.27 2.59 -0.20
CA SER A 207 17.86 1.55 -1.06
C SER A 207 17.83 0.19 -0.39
N ARG A 208 17.71 -0.85 -1.20
CA ARG A 208 17.72 -2.25 -0.81
C ARG A 208 18.93 -2.97 -1.40
#